data_AF-E7SBG7-F1
#
_entry.id   AF-E7SBG7-F1
#
_cell.length_a   1.000
_cell.length_b   1.000
_cell.length_c   1.000
_cell.angle_alpha   90.00
_cell.angle_beta   90.00
_cell.angle_gamma   90.00
#
_symmetry.space_group_name_H-M   'P 1'
#
loop_
_entity.id
_entity.type
_entity.pdbx_description
1 polymer ?
#
loop_
_entity_poly.entity_id
_entity_poly.type
_entity_poly.pdbx_seq_one_letter_code
_entity_poly.pdbx_strand_id
1 'polypeptide(L)'
;MILSLKWLNTNVYFIKHLIDGKPTIIIKNGKLDPEACRSKGLSASDVALKLRSQGVFQLKEVKRAVIEQNGQLIIVRMGEENPKYPIITDGVVQVEILETIGKTEEWLMAELNKKGFENVDDIFIAEYDKGEINVVTY
;
A
#
# COMPACT_ATOMS: atom_id res chain seq x y z
N MET A 1 -28.17 -15.14 2.57
CA MET A 1 -28.16 -13.66 2.69
C MET A 1 -26.75 -13.14 2.97
N ILE A 2 -26.08 -13.58 4.04
CA ILE A 2 -24.72 -13.11 4.40
C ILE A 2 -23.65 -13.57 3.40
N LEU A 3 -23.70 -14.84 2.94
CA LEU A 3 -22.79 -15.39 1.92
C LEU A 3 -22.91 -14.68 0.57
N SER A 4 -24.13 -14.29 0.22
CA SER A 4 -24.45 -13.54 -1.00
C SER A 4 -23.88 -12.13 -0.95
N LEU A 5 -23.96 -11.46 0.21
CA LEU A 5 -23.33 -10.16 0.46
C LEU A 5 -21.79 -10.24 0.41
N LYS A 6 -21.20 -11.27 1.04
CA LYS A 6 -19.75 -11.51 1.00
C LYS A 6 -19.28 -11.70 -0.44
N TRP A 7 -19.92 -12.58 -1.21
CA TRP A 7 -19.58 -12.81 -2.62
C TRP A 7 -19.72 -11.53 -3.45
N LEU A 8 -20.78 -10.74 -3.23
CA LEU A 8 -20.97 -9.47 -3.93
C LEU A 8 -19.88 -8.46 -3.57
N ASN A 9 -19.52 -8.33 -2.29
CA ASN A 9 -18.42 -7.46 -1.85
C ASN A 9 -17.07 -7.91 -2.42
N THR A 10 -16.77 -9.21 -2.42
CA THR A 10 -15.52 -9.74 -2.97
C THR A 10 -15.43 -9.55 -4.48
N ASN A 11 -16.54 -9.77 -5.22
CA ASN A 11 -16.57 -9.55 -6.66
C ASN A 11 -16.49 -8.06 -7.03
N VAL A 12 -17.17 -7.20 -6.26
CA VAL A 12 -17.05 -5.73 -6.40
C VAL A 12 -15.64 -5.27 -6.06
N TYR A 13 -14.97 -5.87 -5.07
CA TYR A 13 -13.57 -5.60 -4.74
C TYR A 13 -12.64 -5.98 -5.88
N PHE A 14 -12.78 -7.19 -6.45
CA PHE A 14 -11.99 -7.65 -7.59
C PHE A 14 -12.20 -6.79 -8.85
N ILE A 15 -13.45 -6.40 -9.12
CA ILE A 15 -13.81 -5.52 -10.25
C ILE A 15 -13.27 -4.10 -10.02
N LYS A 16 -13.34 -3.57 -8.79
CA LYS A 16 -12.65 -2.32 -8.41
C LYS A 16 -11.15 -2.42 -8.69
N HIS A 17 -10.50 -3.49 -8.25
CA HIS A 17 -9.06 -3.70 -8.42
C HIS A 17 -8.62 -3.75 -9.88
N LEU A 18 -9.47 -4.28 -10.78
CA LEU A 18 -9.25 -4.31 -12.22
C LEU A 18 -9.45 -2.95 -12.92
N ILE A 19 -10.34 -2.10 -12.40
CA ILE A 19 -10.68 -0.79 -13.00
C ILE A 19 -9.80 0.33 -12.43
N ASP A 20 -9.36 0.23 -11.18
CA ASP A 20 -8.76 1.33 -10.41
C ASP A 20 -7.21 1.42 -10.58
N GLY A 21 -6.58 0.44 -11.24
CA GLY A 21 -5.14 0.42 -11.57
C GLY A 21 -4.23 0.21 -10.35
N LYS A 22 -2.95 -0.14 -10.52
CA LYS A 22 -2.06 -0.40 -9.36
C LYS A 22 -1.48 0.89 -8.76
N PRO A 23 -1.18 0.96 -7.45
CA PRO A 23 -0.36 2.02 -6.87
C PRO A 23 0.95 2.18 -7.66
N THR A 24 1.43 3.40 -7.85
CA THR A 24 2.61 3.66 -8.69
C THR A 24 3.58 4.60 -8.01
N ILE A 25 4.82 4.14 -7.86
CA ILE A 25 5.91 4.97 -7.35
C ILE A 25 6.26 6.00 -8.42
N ILE A 26 6.14 7.28 -8.09
CA ILE A 26 6.49 8.38 -9.00
C ILE A 26 7.77 9.11 -8.58
N ILE A 27 8.18 9.02 -7.30
CA ILE A 27 9.45 9.58 -6.81
C ILE A 27 10.17 8.52 -6.00
N LYS A 28 11.48 8.35 -6.26
CA LYS A 28 12.36 7.48 -5.48
C LYS A 28 13.68 8.19 -5.19
N ASN A 29 14.01 8.34 -3.91
CA ASN A 29 15.24 8.99 -3.41
C ASN A 29 15.50 10.35 -4.07
N GLY A 30 14.49 11.21 -4.08
CA GLY A 30 14.52 12.54 -4.68
C GLY A 30 14.55 12.60 -6.21
N LYS A 31 14.47 11.45 -6.90
CA LYS A 31 14.36 11.37 -8.35
C LYS A 31 12.91 11.15 -8.75
N LEU A 32 12.33 12.12 -9.45
CA LEU A 32 11.01 12.01 -10.07
C LEU A 32 11.11 11.15 -11.34
N ASP A 33 10.15 10.25 -11.53
CA ASP A 33 9.99 9.43 -12.73
C ASP A 33 8.89 10.06 -13.62
N PRO A 34 9.25 10.73 -14.73
CA PRO A 34 8.28 11.35 -15.61
C PRO A 34 7.39 10.35 -16.36
N GLU A 35 7.87 9.12 -16.61
CA GLU A 35 7.09 8.08 -17.28
C GLU A 35 5.99 7.55 -16.36
N ALA A 36 6.35 7.28 -15.10
CA ALA A 36 5.38 6.90 -14.07
C ALA A 36 4.33 8.01 -13.81
N CYS A 37 4.73 9.28 -13.88
CA CYS A 37 3.77 10.39 -13.79
C CYS A 37 2.81 10.40 -15.00
N ARG A 38 3.34 10.25 -16.22
CA ARG A 38 2.54 10.22 -17.45
C ARG A 38 1.56 9.06 -17.49
N SER A 39 1.96 7.87 -17.03
CA SER A 39 1.07 6.71 -16.97
C SER A 39 -0.11 6.90 -16.01
N LYS A 40 0.02 7.84 -15.06
CA LYS A 40 -1.05 8.28 -14.15
C LYS A 40 -1.72 9.59 -14.54
N GLY A 41 -1.44 10.13 -15.74
CA GLY A 41 -2.02 11.37 -16.22
C GLY A 41 -1.59 12.62 -15.44
N LEU A 42 -0.46 12.57 -14.75
CA LEU A 42 0.03 13.68 -13.91
C LEU A 42 1.00 14.58 -14.68
N SER A 43 0.72 15.88 -14.68
CA SER A 43 1.69 16.89 -15.08
C SER A 43 2.69 17.19 -13.96
N ALA A 44 3.82 17.81 -14.31
CA ALA A 44 4.79 18.28 -13.31
C ALA A 44 4.18 19.28 -12.32
N SER A 45 3.24 20.11 -12.78
CA SER A 45 2.50 21.06 -11.94
C SER A 45 1.61 20.35 -10.92
N ASP A 46 0.94 19.26 -11.31
CA ASP A 46 0.10 18.46 -10.41
C ASP A 46 0.94 17.82 -9.30
N VAL A 47 2.08 17.23 -9.67
CA VAL A 47 3.00 16.63 -8.70
C VAL A 47 3.52 17.69 -7.74
N ALA A 48 3.98 18.84 -8.25
CA ALA A 48 4.46 19.94 -7.40
C ALA A 48 3.38 20.48 -6.46
N LEU A 49 2.12 20.58 -6.93
CA LEU A 49 1.00 21.01 -6.11
C LEU A 49 0.70 20.00 -4.98
N LYS A 50 0.65 18.69 -5.30
CA LYS A 50 0.42 17.62 -4.32
C LYS A 50 1.53 17.52 -3.29
N LEU A 51 2.79 17.71 -3.69
CA LEU A 51 3.92 17.78 -2.76
C LEU A 51 3.79 18.98 -1.81
N ARG A 52 3.49 20.15 -2.37
CA ARG A 52 3.35 21.40 -1.61
C ARG A 52 2.17 21.36 -0.64
N SER A 53 1.05 20.75 -1.02
CA SER A 53 -0.12 20.59 -0.14
C SER A 53 0.18 19.69 1.07
N GLN A 54 1.25 18.90 1.03
CA GLN A 54 1.76 18.08 2.12
C GLN A 54 3.03 18.65 2.75
N GLY A 55 3.35 19.93 2.50
CA GLY A 55 4.48 20.63 3.08
C GLY A 55 5.85 20.17 2.59
N VAL A 56 5.94 19.54 1.40
CA VAL A 56 7.20 19.17 0.76
C VAL A 56 7.49 20.14 -0.38
N PHE A 57 8.61 20.83 -0.30
CA PHE A 57 8.96 21.90 -1.24
C PHE A 57 10.08 21.53 -2.20
N GLN A 58 10.88 20.50 -1.88
CA GLN A 58 11.99 20.05 -2.70
C GLN A 58 11.96 18.53 -2.87
N LEU A 59 12.22 18.06 -4.10
CA LEU A 59 12.21 16.62 -4.39
C LEU A 59 13.21 15.84 -3.53
N LYS A 60 14.37 16.41 -3.19
CA LYS A 60 15.38 15.75 -2.33
C LYS A 60 14.89 15.39 -0.93
N GLU A 61 13.80 16.02 -0.46
CA GLU A 61 13.19 15.70 0.83
C GLU A 61 12.36 14.41 0.75
N VAL A 62 12.06 13.92 -0.46
CA VAL A 62 11.19 12.77 -0.71
C VAL A 62 12.04 11.51 -0.90
N LYS A 63 11.97 10.59 0.07
CA LYS A 63 12.52 9.24 -0.06
C LYS A 63 11.67 8.42 -1.04
N ARG A 64 10.34 8.52 -0.94
CA ARG A 64 9.40 7.84 -1.83
C ARG A 64 8.12 8.64 -1.96
N ALA A 65 7.53 8.70 -3.16
CA ALA A 65 6.15 9.12 -3.30
C ALA A 65 5.38 8.15 -4.19
N VAL A 66 4.20 7.76 -3.73
CA VAL A 66 3.32 6.78 -4.38
C VAL A 66 2.00 7.44 -4.71
N ILE A 67 1.54 7.28 -5.94
CA ILE A 67 0.19 7.63 -6.35
C ILE A 67 -0.69 6.41 -6.18
N GLU A 68 -1.66 6.54 -5.29
CA GLU A 68 -2.73 5.57 -5.05
C GLU A 68 -3.76 5.60 -6.17
N GLN A 69 -4.58 4.55 -6.22
CA GLN A 69 -5.62 4.36 -7.22
C GLN A 69 -6.62 5.52 -7.26
N ASN A 70 -6.97 6.03 -6.08
CA ASN A 70 -7.87 7.18 -5.89
C ASN A 70 -7.21 8.55 -6.21
N GLY A 71 -5.98 8.56 -6.72
CA GLY A 71 -5.21 9.77 -7.04
C GLY A 71 -4.56 10.46 -5.84
N GLN A 72 -4.66 9.90 -4.63
CA GLN A 72 -3.94 10.41 -3.47
C GLN A 72 -2.44 10.18 -3.63
N LEU A 73 -1.65 11.13 -3.11
CA LEU A 73 -0.19 11.02 -3.06
C LEU A 73 0.19 10.65 -1.64
N ILE A 74 0.87 9.53 -1.46
CA ILE A 74 1.49 9.15 -0.19
C ILE A 74 2.97 9.49 -0.28
N ILE A 75 3.49 10.25 0.69
CA ILE A 75 4.88 10.69 0.71
C ILE A 75 5.58 10.07 1.92
N VAL A 76 6.77 9.54 1.68
CA VAL A 76 7.74 9.17 2.70
C VAL A 76 8.92 10.11 2.57
N ARG A 77 9.21 10.88 3.62
CA ARG A 77 10.32 11.83 3.62
C ARG A 77 11.66 11.15 3.91
N MET A 78 12.75 11.83 3.59
CA MET A 78 14.09 11.42 3.98
C MET A 78 14.19 11.39 5.51
N GLY A 79 14.67 10.29 6.07
CA GLY A 79 14.76 10.07 7.51
C GLY A 79 13.48 9.51 8.15
N GLU A 80 12.35 9.49 7.44
CA GLU A 80 11.16 8.76 7.89
C GLU A 80 11.33 7.25 7.65
N GLU A 81 10.83 6.48 8.60
CA GLU A 81 10.63 5.05 8.42
C GLU A 81 9.62 4.83 7.30
N ASN A 82 9.71 3.69 6.61
CA ASN A 82 8.69 3.37 5.62
C ASN A 82 7.33 3.32 6.36
N PRO A 83 6.26 3.89 5.79
CA PRO A 83 4.94 3.81 6.39
C PRO A 83 4.65 2.34 6.69
N LYS A 84 4.10 2.09 7.87
CA LYS A 84 3.67 0.76 8.28
C LYS A 84 2.51 0.38 7.39
N TYR A 85 2.82 -0.32 6.32
CA TYR A 85 1.81 -0.79 5.40
C TYR A 85 1.13 -1.99 6.06
N PRO A 86 -0.19 -1.96 6.24
CA PRO A 86 -0.89 -3.13 6.69
C PRO A 86 -0.75 -4.22 5.62
N ILE A 87 -0.22 -5.36 6.03
CA ILE A 87 -0.06 -6.56 5.20
C ILE A 87 -1.33 -7.42 5.22
N ILE A 88 -2.20 -7.21 6.22
CA ILE A 88 -3.54 -7.78 6.33
C ILE A 88 -4.49 -6.69 6.81
N THR A 89 -5.68 -6.63 6.23
CA THR A 89 -6.79 -5.77 6.68
C THR A 89 -8.10 -6.53 6.54
N ASP A 90 -8.92 -6.56 7.57
CA ASP A 90 -10.24 -7.22 7.59
C ASP A 90 -10.19 -8.67 7.07
N GLY A 91 -9.17 -9.42 7.51
CA GLY A 91 -8.92 -10.80 7.08
C GLY A 91 -8.39 -10.96 5.65
N VAL A 92 -8.14 -9.88 4.91
CA VAL A 92 -7.64 -9.91 3.54
C VAL A 92 -6.16 -9.58 3.47
N VAL A 93 -5.38 -10.46 2.83
CA VAL A 93 -3.95 -10.24 2.59
C VAL A 93 -3.73 -9.20 1.48
N GLN A 94 -2.87 -8.22 1.76
CA GLN A 94 -2.53 -7.15 0.84
C GLN A 94 -1.32 -7.53 -0.03
N VAL A 95 -1.56 -8.34 -1.06
CA VAL A 95 -0.51 -8.93 -1.91
C VAL A 95 0.41 -7.88 -2.55
N GLU A 96 -0.15 -6.78 -3.06
CA GLU A 96 0.63 -5.71 -3.70
C GLU A 96 1.59 -5.02 -2.71
N ILE A 97 1.19 -4.95 -1.44
CA ILE A 97 2.03 -4.41 -0.37
C ILE A 97 3.16 -5.38 -0.07
N LEU A 98 2.86 -6.69 0.03
CA LEU A 98 3.86 -7.74 0.21
C LEU A 98 4.92 -7.69 -0.91
N GLU A 99 4.50 -7.59 -2.17
CA GLU A 99 5.39 -7.41 -3.33
C GLU A 99 6.27 -6.16 -3.17
N THR A 100 5.68 -5.04 -2.74
CA THR A 100 6.40 -3.76 -2.54
C THR A 100 7.47 -3.85 -1.44
N ILE A 101 7.28 -4.70 -0.43
CA ILE A 101 8.26 -4.97 0.63
C ILE A 101 9.14 -6.22 0.35
N GLY A 102 9.01 -6.83 -0.84
CA GLY A 102 9.80 -7.98 -1.27
C GLY A 102 9.48 -9.27 -0.49
N LYS A 103 8.21 -9.45 -0.11
CA LYS A 103 7.69 -10.61 0.63
C LYS A 103 6.63 -11.33 -0.19
N THR A 104 6.38 -12.59 0.15
CA THR A 104 5.34 -13.42 -0.48
C THR A 104 4.25 -13.77 0.53
N GLU A 105 3.11 -14.25 0.04
CA GLU A 105 2.02 -14.74 0.89
C GLU A 105 2.46 -15.95 1.72
N GLU A 106 3.28 -16.84 1.15
CA GLU A 106 3.80 -18.01 1.88
C GLU A 106 4.69 -17.59 3.04
N TRP A 107 5.52 -16.55 2.86
CA TRP A 107 6.30 -15.98 3.93
C TRP A 107 5.40 -15.41 5.04
N LEU A 108 4.34 -14.69 4.66
CA LEU A 108 3.39 -14.12 5.63
C LEU A 108 2.72 -15.22 6.46
N MET A 109 2.18 -16.26 5.81
CA MET A 109 1.52 -17.37 6.49
C MET A 109 2.47 -18.13 7.41
N ALA A 110 3.73 -18.31 7.02
CA ALA A 110 4.74 -18.94 7.87
C ALA A 110 5.03 -18.12 9.13
N GLU A 111 5.10 -16.79 9.03
CA GLU A 111 5.33 -15.90 10.17
C GLU A 111 4.12 -15.81 11.11
N LEU A 112 2.90 -15.79 10.56
CA LEU A 112 1.67 -15.82 11.35
C LEU A 112 1.52 -17.12 12.14
N ASN A 113 1.78 -18.27 11.50
CA ASN A 113 1.74 -19.58 12.16
C ASN A 113 2.74 -19.66 13.32
N LYS A 114 3.96 -19.12 13.16
CA LYS A 114 4.94 -19.05 14.26
C LYS A 114 4.45 -18.25 15.46
N LYS A 115 3.57 -17.27 15.24
CA LYS A 115 2.94 -16.44 16.27
C LYS A 115 1.62 -17.03 16.82
N GLY A 116 1.19 -18.18 16.31
CA GLY A 116 -0.03 -18.86 16.74
C GLY A 116 -1.31 -18.40 16.03
N PHE A 117 -1.20 -17.69 14.91
CA PHE A 117 -2.34 -17.30 14.08
C PHE A 117 -2.48 -18.27 12.90
N GLU A 118 -3.52 -19.10 12.92
CA GLU A 118 -3.78 -20.12 11.89
C GLU A 118 -4.64 -19.61 10.73
N ASN A 119 -5.56 -18.68 11.02
CA ASN A 119 -6.48 -18.12 10.04
C ASN A 119 -6.33 -16.60 9.93
N VAL A 120 -6.18 -16.11 8.71
CA VAL A 120 -6.13 -14.67 8.42
C VAL A 120 -7.48 -14.00 8.70
N ASP A 121 -8.60 -14.71 8.57
CA ASP A 121 -9.95 -14.18 8.81
C ASP A 121 -10.14 -13.64 10.24
N ASP A 122 -9.35 -14.10 11.22
CA ASP A 122 -9.42 -13.67 12.62
C ASP A 122 -8.63 -12.37 12.87
N ILE A 123 -7.90 -11.88 11.86
CA ILE A 123 -7.02 -10.71 11.95
C ILE A 123 -7.74 -9.47 11.40
N PHE A 124 -7.96 -8.49 12.27
CA PHE A 124 -8.50 -7.19 11.88
C PHE A 124 -7.45 -6.37 11.13
N ILE A 125 -6.22 -6.28 11.65
CA ILE A 125 -5.09 -5.64 10.97
C ILE A 125 -3.77 -6.32 11.35
N ALA A 126 -2.88 -6.51 10.37
CA ALA A 126 -1.50 -6.86 10.63
C ALA A 126 -0.56 -5.89 9.92
N GLU A 127 0.46 -5.42 10.62
CA GLU A 127 1.48 -4.50 10.11
C GLU A 127 2.85 -5.16 10.11
N TYR A 128 3.64 -4.95 9.06
CA TYR A 128 5.04 -5.35 9.03
C TYR A 128 5.95 -4.15 9.29
N ASP A 129 6.81 -4.27 10.29
CA ASP A 129 7.80 -3.25 10.64
C ASP A 129 9.14 -3.88 11.00
N LYS A 130 10.20 -3.56 10.24
CA LYS A 130 11.60 -3.99 10.48
C LYS A 130 11.80 -5.48 10.80
N GLY A 131 10.99 -6.37 10.24
CA GLY A 131 11.11 -7.81 10.47
C GLY A 131 10.12 -8.38 11.50
N GLU A 132 9.33 -7.52 12.15
CA GLU A 132 8.30 -7.92 13.09
C GLU A 132 6.90 -7.72 12.49
N ILE A 133 6.02 -8.70 12.69
CA ILE A 133 4.61 -8.60 12.36
C ILE A 133 3.83 -8.29 13.64
N ASN A 134 3.17 -7.14 13.68
CA ASN A 134 2.25 -6.77 14.75
C ASN A 134 0.83 -7.13 14.29
N VAL A 135 0.08 -7.85 15.11
CA VAL A 135 -1.25 -8.38 14.76
C VAL A 135 -2.28 -7.88 15.76
N VAL A 136 -3.43 -7.43 15.27
CA VAL A 136 -4.61 -7.11 16.04
C VAL A 136 -5.76 -7.98 15.52
N THR A 137 -6.39 -8.74 16.41
CA THR A 137 -7.53 -9.62 16.09
C THR A 137 -8.87 -8.94 16.38
N TYR A 138 -9.97 -9.54 15.93
CA TYR A 138 -11.34 -9.17 16.34
C TYR A 138 -11.60 -9.44 17.83
#